data_AF-A0A7V3UXQ1-F1
#
_entry.id   AF-A0A7V3UXQ1-F1
#
_cell.length_a   1.000
_cell.length_b   1.000
_cell.length_c   1.000
_cell.angle_alpha   90.00
_cell.angle_beta   90.00
_cell.angle_gamma   90.00
#
_symmetry.space_group_name_H-M   'P 1'
#
loop_
_entity.id
_entity.type
_entity.pdbx_description
1 polymer ?
#
loop_
_entity_poly.entity_id
_entity_poly.type
_entity_poly.pdbx_seq_one_letter_code
_entity_poly.pdbx_strand_id
1 'polypeptide(L)'
;MSLATLGFSQDKPLTPIELCSTETYRLYTYSEAAALEIDLRTASGDWVSLRRAGGAPGWYGYNTGGGEVASLNVPPVIERRRVQGVEVVAVSCLLADGVTHSAEYVARPAYCAVVSRISAEAPPTDVHILRLAPRFDMDISRLPCYALRDGRGILHTGAISSVASERPSYIGAGTWGGPGCRVSSLYPPSAYLAFFNPDNGPLVAFLFFHSQALWPGGHHFLQLFGGGSNFLYAGFLDAYAYGEPVAFGICARPDGDLAAFEASLPDVVADFDSLVRSGVVDIPAVRAAMEARSRLDEYVGALAHRRPTGDWLHTWRLWYACRRGRDAVEEGD
;
A
#
# COMPACT_ATOMS: atom_id res chain seq x y z
N MET A 1 -9.67 12.55 24.20
CA MET A 1 -10.12 11.23 24.66
C MET A 1 -8.91 10.35 24.92
N SER A 2 -8.90 9.61 26.03
CA SER A 2 -7.82 8.67 26.39
C SER A 2 -7.90 7.40 25.52
N LEU A 3 -6.76 6.96 24.97
CA LEU A 3 -6.56 5.79 24.09
C LEU A 3 -6.82 4.42 24.78
N ALA A 4 -7.41 4.40 25.97
CA ALA A 4 -7.66 3.18 26.75
C ALA A 4 -8.99 2.47 26.42
N THR A 5 -9.69 2.84 25.33
CA THR A 5 -11.09 2.40 25.12
C THR A 5 -11.37 1.78 23.76
N LEU A 6 -10.36 1.20 23.09
CA LEU A 6 -10.62 0.15 22.11
C LEU A 6 -10.50 -1.17 22.87
N GLY A 7 -11.59 -1.53 23.55
CA GLY A 7 -11.69 -2.68 24.45
C GLY A 7 -11.55 -4.02 23.74
N PHE A 8 -10.36 -4.34 23.24
CA PHE A 8 -9.92 -5.72 23.14
C PHE A 8 -9.78 -6.22 24.57
N SER A 9 -10.85 -6.83 25.10
CA SER A 9 -10.70 -7.67 26.29
C SER A 9 -9.68 -8.75 25.92
N GLN A 10 -8.53 -8.73 26.58
CA GLN A 10 -7.54 -9.81 26.46
C GLN A 10 -8.12 -11.18 26.91
N ASP A 11 -9.34 -11.19 27.46
CA ASP A 11 -9.98 -12.35 28.06
C ASP A 11 -10.89 -13.14 27.09
N LYS A 12 -11.15 -12.62 25.88
CA LYS A 12 -11.80 -13.40 24.82
C LYS A 12 -10.79 -13.72 23.71
N PRO A 13 -10.50 -15.01 23.44
CA PRO A 13 -9.66 -15.37 22.32
C PRO A 13 -10.34 -14.92 21.02
N LEU A 14 -9.69 -14.04 20.28
CA LEU A 14 -10.11 -13.70 18.92
C LEU A 14 -9.91 -14.94 18.05
N THR A 15 -10.94 -15.38 17.33
CA THR A 15 -10.77 -16.52 16.42
C THR A 15 -10.23 -16.01 15.08
N PRO A 16 -9.04 -16.44 14.63
CA PRO A 16 -8.48 -15.98 13.37
C PRO A 16 -9.29 -16.54 12.19
N ILE A 17 -9.54 -15.68 11.21
CA ILE A 17 -10.17 -16.04 9.93
C ILE A 17 -9.15 -15.78 8.82
N GLU A 18 -8.77 -16.84 8.11
CA GLU A 18 -7.86 -16.72 6.97
C GLU A 18 -8.50 -15.94 5.82
N LEU A 19 -7.83 -14.87 5.41
CA LEU A 19 -8.15 -14.09 4.23
C LEU A 19 -7.44 -14.66 3.01
N CYS A 20 -6.15 -14.97 3.15
CA CYS A 20 -5.38 -15.66 2.13
C CYS A 20 -4.11 -16.30 2.70
N SER A 21 -3.60 -17.30 2.00
CA SER A 21 -2.44 -18.08 2.42
C SER A 21 -1.68 -18.58 1.20
N THR A 22 -0.35 -18.50 1.28
CA THR A 22 0.58 -18.96 0.25
C THR A 22 1.76 -19.67 0.91
N GLU A 23 2.81 -19.97 0.14
CA GLU A 23 4.05 -20.55 0.67
C GLU A 23 4.88 -19.54 1.47
N THR A 24 4.67 -18.23 1.27
CA THR A 24 5.53 -17.17 1.84
C THR A 24 4.84 -16.29 2.87
N TYR A 25 3.51 -16.16 2.81
CA TYR A 25 2.74 -15.35 3.75
C TYR A 25 1.36 -15.94 4.04
N ARG A 26 0.79 -15.52 5.16
CA ARG A 26 -0.62 -15.70 5.50
C ARG A 26 -1.21 -14.41 6.03
N LEU A 27 -2.42 -14.08 5.59
CA LEU A 27 -3.19 -12.92 6.08
C LEU A 27 -4.44 -13.41 6.81
N TYR A 28 -4.68 -12.83 7.97
CA TYR A 28 -5.81 -13.16 8.82
C TYR A 28 -6.55 -11.90 9.28
N THR A 29 -7.86 -12.02 9.39
CA THR A 29 -8.70 -11.14 10.22
C THR A 29 -9.24 -11.91 11.41
N TYR A 30 -10.18 -11.34 12.16
CA TYR A 30 -10.73 -11.94 13.36
C TYR A 30 -12.27 -11.93 13.35
N SER A 31 -12.89 -12.97 13.90
CA SER A 31 -14.36 -13.11 13.93
C SER A 31 -15.08 -11.99 14.68
N GLU A 32 -14.42 -11.37 15.66
CA GLU A 32 -15.01 -10.36 16.53
C GLU A 32 -14.50 -8.94 16.24
N ALA A 33 -13.51 -8.80 15.35
CA ALA A 33 -12.87 -7.53 15.09
C ALA A 33 -12.36 -7.45 13.64
N ALA A 34 -12.69 -6.34 12.98
CA ALA A 34 -12.11 -5.99 11.69
C ALA A 34 -10.64 -5.58 11.87
N ALA A 35 -9.78 -6.58 11.89
CA ALA A 35 -8.35 -6.43 12.08
C ALA A 35 -7.58 -7.12 10.95
N LEU A 36 -6.29 -6.83 10.82
CA LEU A 36 -5.39 -7.52 9.91
C LEU A 36 -4.12 -7.95 10.63
N GLU A 37 -3.77 -9.22 10.49
CA GLU A 37 -2.49 -9.78 10.90
C GLU A 37 -1.84 -10.50 9.73
N ILE A 38 -0.51 -10.52 9.74
CA ILE A 38 0.31 -11.17 8.73
C ILE A 38 1.33 -12.08 9.42
N ASP A 39 1.36 -13.33 8.97
CA ASP A 39 2.45 -14.26 9.25
C ASP A 39 3.33 -14.38 8.02
N LEU A 40 4.64 -14.40 8.24
CA LEU A 40 5.64 -14.63 7.21
C LEU A 40 6.29 -15.99 7.39
N ARG A 41 6.63 -16.62 6.27
CA ARG A 41 7.50 -17.79 6.24
C ARG A 41 8.95 -17.33 6.42
N THR A 42 9.77 -18.07 7.17
CA THR A 42 11.22 -17.89 7.22
C THR A 42 11.93 -18.81 6.22
N ALA A 43 13.23 -18.58 5.96
CA ALA A 43 14.06 -19.46 5.13
C ALA A 43 14.15 -20.90 5.66
N SER A 44 14.05 -21.08 6.99
CA SER A 44 13.98 -22.41 7.63
C SER A 44 12.65 -23.13 7.41
N GLY A 45 11.63 -22.43 6.91
CA GLY A 45 10.28 -22.96 6.80
C GLY A 45 9.48 -22.88 8.10
N ASP A 46 9.78 -21.93 8.97
CA ASP A 46 8.94 -21.63 10.13
C ASP A 46 7.96 -20.50 9.79
N TRP A 47 6.82 -20.47 10.47
CA TRP A 47 5.88 -19.35 10.39
C TRP A 47 6.14 -18.40 11.55
N VAL A 48 6.27 -17.11 11.26
CA VAL A 48 6.46 -16.06 12.26
C VAL A 48 5.42 -14.97 12.06
N SER A 49 4.66 -14.68 13.12
CA SER A 49 3.79 -13.51 13.15
C SER A 49 4.64 -12.23 13.19
N LEU A 50 4.23 -11.23 12.43
CA LEU A 50 4.79 -9.89 12.53
C LEU A 50 4.22 -9.12 13.72
N ARG A 51 3.15 -9.60 14.36
CA ARG A 51 2.58 -8.93 15.52
C ARG A 51 3.53 -9.01 16.70
N ARG A 52 3.77 -7.87 17.33
CA ARG A 52 4.54 -7.80 18.57
C ARG A 52 3.85 -8.57 19.70
N ALA A 53 4.63 -9.26 20.52
CA ALA A 53 4.14 -9.91 21.73
C ALA A 53 3.48 -8.89 22.68
N GLY A 54 2.24 -9.13 23.07
CA GLY A 54 1.44 -8.19 23.88
C GLY A 54 1.01 -6.91 23.16
N GLY A 55 1.24 -6.82 21.84
CA GLY A 55 0.76 -5.75 20.98
C GLY A 55 -0.70 -5.92 20.56
N ALA A 56 -1.22 -4.90 19.88
CA ALA A 56 -2.58 -4.94 19.32
C ALA A 56 -2.56 -5.55 17.91
N PRO A 57 -3.63 -6.25 17.47
CA PRO A 57 -3.76 -6.60 16.07
C PRO A 57 -3.84 -5.35 15.20
N GLY A 58 -3.49 -5.47 13.92
CA GLY A 58 -3.66 -4.36 13.01
C GLY A 58 -5.13 -4.03 12.78
N TRP A 59 -5.48 -2.79 12.43
CA TRP A 59 -6.88 -2.35 12.33
C TRP A 59 -7.12 -1.38 11.16
N TYR A 60 -8.35 -1.33 10.65
CA TYR A 60 -8.76 -0.40 9.58
C TYR A 60 -9.28 0.92 10.15
N GLY A 61 -9.10 2.05 9.46
CA GLY A 61 -9.63 3.33 9.97
C GLY A 61 -9.25 4.55 9.14
N TYR A 62 -9.31 5.75 9.73
CA TYR A 62 -8.94 7.02 9.08
C TYR A 62 -8.61 8.09 10.14
N ASN A 63 -8.16 9.27 9.71
CA ASN A 63 -7.86 10.40 10.59
C ASN A 63 -8.77 11.60 10.32
N THR A 64 -9.24 12.19 11.41
CA THR A 64 -9.98 13.47 11.44
C THR A 64 -9.13 14.56 12.09
N GLY A 65 -9.61 15.80 12.06
CA GLY A 65 -9.01 16.90 12.84
C GLY A 65 -9.02 16.61 14.36
N GLY A 66 -9.92 15.75 14.82
CA GLY A 66 -10.03 15.29 16.20
C GLY A 66 -9.14 14.08 16.57
N GLY A 67 -8.47 13.45 15.60
CA GLY A 67 -7.58 12.31 15.82
C GLY A 67 -7.93 11.07 15.01
N GLU A 68 -7.42 9.92 15.44
CA GLU A 68 -7.59 8.64 14.74
C GLU A 68 -8.96 8.02 15.02
N VAL A 69 -9.61 7.53 13.97
CA VAL A 69 -10.84 6.74 14.02
C VAL A 69 -10.52 5.32 13.57
N ALA A 70 -10.74 4.35 14.46
CA ALA A 70 -10.50 2.94 14.20
C ALA A 70 -11.79 2.18 13.90
N SER A 71 -11.66 1.00 13.31
CA SER A 71 -12.73 0.04 13.13
C SER A 71 -13.33 -0.37 14.47
N LEU A 72 -14.65 -0.47 14.49
CA LEU A 72 -15.38 -0.88 15.68
C LEU A 72 -15.10 -2.35 16.00
N ASN A 73 -15.26 -2.73 17.26
CA ASN A 73 -15.22 -4.13 17.70
C ASN A 73 -16.51 -4.86 17.31
N VAL A 74 -16.75 -4.91 16.00
CA VAL A 74 -17.85 -5.63 15.37
C VAL A 74 -17.27 -6.63 14.37
N PRO A 75 -17.92 -7.80 14.21
CA PRO A 75 -17.51 -8.77 13.20
C PRO A 75 -17.45 -8.13 11.80
N PRO A 76 -16.34 -8.33 11.06
CA PRO A 76 -16.31 -7.93 9.67
C PRO A 76 -17.25 -8.80 8.83
N VAL A 77 -17.83 -8.22 7.79
CA VAL A 77 -18.51 -8.98 6.74
C VAL A 77 -17.45 -9.52 5.80
N ILE A 78 -17.40 -10.84 5.62
CA ILE A 78 -16.42 -11.50 4.76
C ILE A 78 -17.13 -12.24 3.65
N GLU A 79 -16.80 -11.91 2.41
CA GLU A 79 -17.33 -12.54 1.21
C GLU A 79 -16.18 -13.17 0.43
N ARG A 80 -16.41 -14.38 -0.09
CA ARG A 80 -15.46 -15.07 -0.96
C ARG A 80 -16.11 -15.28 -2.31
N ARG A 81 -15.44 -14.85 -3.37
CA ARG A 81 -15.93 -14.99 -4.75
C ARG A 81 -14.80 -15.38 -5.69
N ARG A 82 -15.17 -15.87 -6.86
CA ARG A 82 -14.22 -16.14 -7.95
C ARG A 82 -14.49 -15.20 -9.11
N VAL A 83 -13.45 -14.49 -9.54
CA VAL A 83 -13.48 -13.60 -10.71
C VAL A 83 -12.43 -14.12 -11.68
N GLN A 84 -12.85 -14.51 -12.89
CA GLN A 84 -11.96 -15.08 -13.91
C GLN A 84 -11.07 -16.25 -13.38
N GLY A 85 -11.62 -17.09 -12.49
CA GLY A 85 -10.91 -18.22 -11.90
C GLY A 85 -9.97 -17.86 -10.74
N VAL A 86 -9.80 -16.58 -10.42
CA VAL A 86 -9.02 -16.09 -9.28
C VAL A 86 -9.93 -15.91 -8.07
N GLU A 87 -9.52 -16.41 -6.90
CA GLU A 87 -10.23 -16.16 -5.65
C GLU A 87 -10.01 -14.72 -5.19
N VAL A 88 -11.11 -14.06 -4.84
CA VAL A 88 -11.14 -12.72 -4.26
C VAL A 88 -11.87 -12.81 -2.93
N VAL A 89 -11.19 -12.39 -1.86
CA VAL A 89 -11.78 -12.30 -0.53
C VAL A 89 -12.07 -10.83 -0.23
N ALA A 90 -13.33 -10.47 -0.08
CA ALA A 90 -13.74 -9.12 0.29
C ALA A 90 -14.06 -9.06 1.78
N VAL A 91 -13.56 -8.04 2.45
CA VAL A 91 -13.77 -7.75 3.86
C VAL A 91 -14.37 -6.36 3.94
N SER A 92 -15.49 -6.22 4.64
CA SER A 92 -16.10 -4.92 4.91
C SER A 92 -16.34 -4.75 6.41
N CYS A 93 -16.08 -3.55 6.91
CA CYS A 93 -16.29 -3.23 8.31
C CYS A 93 -16.84 -1.83 8.51
N LEU A 94 -17.67 -1.69 9.55
CA LEU A 94 -18.20 -0.41 9.98
C LEU A 94 -17.20 0.26 10.92
N LEU A 95 -16.89 1.50 10.59
CA LEU A 95 -16.15 2.44 11.42
C LEU A 95 -17.15 3.38 12.13
N ALA A 96 -16.64 4.29 12.97
CA ALA A 96 -17.49 5.32 13.56
C ALA A 96 -18.18 6.21 12.49
N ASP A 97 -19.24 6.91 12.90
CA ASP A 97 -19.93 7.92 12.10
C ASP A 97 -20.50 7.42 10.76
N GLY A 98 -20.88 6.14 10.69
CA GLY A 98 -21.48 5.53 9.50
C GLY A 98 -20.50 5.29 8.35
N VAL A 99 -19.19 5.44 8.61
CA VAL A 99 -18.14 5.18 7.62
C VAL A 99 -17.92 3.68 7.48
N THR A 100 -17.84 3.20 6.26
CA THR A 100 -17.51 1.81 5.91
C THR A 100 -16.14 1.74 5.26
N HIS A 101 -15.29 0.84 5.76
CA HIS A 101 -14.06 0.44 5.09
C HIS A 101 -14.28 -0.91 4.41
N SER A 102 -13.89 -1.01 3.16
CA SER A 102 -13.95 -2.24 2.36
C SER A 102 -12.58 -2.52 1.76
N ALA A 103 -12.16 -3.78 1.82
CA ALA A 103 -10.91 -4.26 1.26
C ALA A 103 -11.10 -5.58 0.52
N GLU A 104 -10.49 -5.72 -0.64
CA GLU A 104 -10.46 -6.94 -1.44
C GLU A 104 -9.04 -7.48 -1.51
N TYR A 105 -8.88 -8.77 -1.22
CA TYR A 105 -7.62 -9.47 -1.17
C TYR A 105 -7.56 -10.46 -2.33
N VAL A 106 -6.51 -10.34 -3.14
CA VAL A 106 -6.20 -11.26 -4.23
C VAL A 106 -4.84 -11.88 -3.99
N ALA A 107 -4.84 -13.14 -3.58
CA ALA A 107 -3.63 -13.87 -3.24
C ALA A 107 -2.87 -14.31 -4.50
N ARG A 108 -1.59 -13.96 -4.57
CA ARG A 108 -0.64 -14.44 -5.58
C ARG A 108 0.57 -15.06 -4.87
N PRO A 109 1.33 -15.96 -5.52
CA PRO A 109 2.45 -16.65 -4.87
C PRO A 109 3.49 -15.73 -4.22
N ALA A 110 3.78 -14.58 -4.84
CA ALA A 110 4.81 -13.63 -4.39
C ALA A 110 4.25 -12.44 -3.59
N TYR A 111 2.94 -12.17 -3.67
CA TYR A 111 2.32 -11.00 -3.05
C TYR A 111 0.80 -11.17 -2.90
N CYS A 112 0.19 -10.37 -2.02
CA CYS A 112 -1.25 -10.16 -2.01
C CYS A 112 -1.55 -8.78 -2.62
N ALA A 113 -2.38 -8.72 -3.66
CA ALA A 113 -2.96 -7.44 -4.06
C ALA A 113 -4.08 -7.09 -3.07
N VAL A 114 -4.10 -5.85 -2.60
CA VAL A 114 -5.14 -5.33 -1.72
C VAL A 114 -5.77 -4.12 -2.40
N VAL A 115 -7.07 -4.19 -2.70
CA VAL A 115 -7.85 -3.04 -3.17
C VAL A 115 -8.68 -2.54 -2.01
N SER A 116 -8.56 -1.27 -1.65
CA SER A 116 -9.23 -0.70 -0.49
C SER A 116 -10.04 0.54 -0.83
N ARG A 117 -11.14 0.75 -0.10
CA ARG A 117 -12.02 1.92 -0.24
C ARG A 117 -12.63 2.28 1.10
N ILE A 118 -12.69 3.56 1.38
CA ILE A 118 -13.48 4.13 2.48
C ILE A 118 -14.69 4.84 1.89
N SER A 119 -15.87 4.64 2.44
CA SER A 119 -17.14 5.20 1.95
C SER A 119 -18.11 5.51 3.09
N ALA A 120 -19.04 6.45 2.87
CA ALA A 120 -20.17 6.77 3.74
C ALA A 120 -21.26 7.42 2.90
N GLU A 121 -22.48 7.44 3.43
CA GLU A 121 -23.61 8.17 2.85
C GLU A 121 -23.33 9.67 2.74
N ALA A 122 -22.65 10.24 3.74
CA ALA A 122 -22.08 11.59 3.71
C ALA A 122 -20.64 11.56 4.25
N PRO A 123 -19.63 12.03 3.50
CA PRO A 123 -18.26 12.11 4.00
C PRO A 123 -18.18 13.02 5.23
N PRO A 124 -17.43 12.65 6.28
CA PRO A 124 -17.23 13.54 7.42
C PRO A 124 -16.52 14.83 6.98
N THR A 125 -16.96 15.97 7.52
CA THR A 125 -16.50 17.30 7.07
C THR A 125 -15.08 17.66 7.53
N ASP A 126 -14.50 16.88 8.45
CA ASP A 126 -13.21 17.12 9.10
C ASP A 126 -12.18 16.02 8.79
N VAL A 127 -12.42 15.21 7.76
CA VAL A 127 -11.41 14.30 7.24
C VAL A 127 -10.25 15.13 6.68
N HIS A 128 -9.06 14.88 7.19
CA HIS A 128 -7.83 15.43 6.60
C HIS A 128 -7.03 14.35 5.90
N ILE A 129 -7.07 13.12 6.43
CA ILE A 129 -6.27 12.00 5.93
C ILE A 129 -7.07 10.69 6.01
N LEU A 130 -7.17 9.97 4.90
CA LEU A 130 -7.78 8.64 4.82
C LEU A 130 -6.72 7.53 4.92
N ARG A 131 -6.94 6.54 5.81
CA ARG A 131 -6.05 5.37 5.92
C ARG A 131 -6.63 4.20 5.15
N LEU A 132 -6.05 3.90 4.02
CA LEU A 132 -6.62 2.90 3.12
C LEU A 132 -6.19 1.50 3.50
N ALA A 133 -4.99 1.36 4.05
CA ALA A 133 -4.48 0.11 4.56
C ALA A 133 -4.67 0.04 6.08
N PRO A 134 -4.80 -1.16 6.64
CA PRO A 134 -4.81 -1.31 8.09
C PRO A 134 -3.50 -0.80 8.68
N ARG A 135 -3.61 -0.25 9.89
CA ARG A 135 -2.46 0.02 10.75
C ARG A 135 -1.89 -1.30 11.22
N PHE A 136 -0.59 -1.56 11.09
CA PHE A 136 0.05 -2.78 11.60
C PHE A 136 0.85 -2.46 12.87
N ASP A 137 0.68 -3.19 13.98
CA ASP A 137 1.64 -3.20 15.10
C ASP A 137 2.70 -4.27 14.84
N MET A 138 3.87 -3.85 14.36
CA MET A 138 4.93 -4.75 13.91
C MET A 138 6.05 -4.91 14.93
N ASP A 139 6.52 -6.14 15.07
CA ASP A 139 7.72 -6.50 15.81
C ASP A 139 8.97 -6.20 14.97
N ILE A 140 9.46 -4.95 15.04
CA ILE A 140 10.66 -4.51 14.32
C ILE A 140 11.92 -5.26 14.74
N SER A 141 11.92 -5.98 15.87
CA SER A 141 13.08 -6.81 16.24
C SER A 141 13.29 -7.96 15.27
N ARG A 142 12.21 -8.41 14.61
CA ARG A 142 12.22 -9.44 13.57
C ARG A 142 12.60 -8.89 12.20
N LEU A 143 12.46 -7.58 12.01
CA LEU A 143 12.67 -6.87 10.75
C LEU A 143 13.49 -5.60 11.03
N PRO A 144 14.75 -5.73 11.48
CA PRO A 144 15.53 -4.61 12.01
C PRO A 144 16.02 -3.65 10.93
N CYS A 145 15.89 -3.99 9.65
CA CYS A 145 16.30 -3.17 8.53
C CYS A 145 15.10 -2.68 7.71
N TYR A 146 15.26 -1.54 7.06
CA TYR A 146 14.30 -1.02 6.11
C TYR A 146 14.97 -0.61 4.81
N ALA A 147 14.20 -0.63 3.73
CA ALA A 147 14.56 -0.05 2.44
C ALA A 147 13.38 0.71 1.86
N LEU A 148 13.68 1.90 1.34
CA LEU A 148 12.74 2.73 0.62
C LEU A 148 13.24 2.89 -0.81
N ARG A 149 12.38 2.53 -1.76
CA ARG A 149 12.62 2.69 -3.19
C ARG A 149 11.66 3.71 -3.77
N ASP A 150 12.20 4.67 -4.52
CA ASP A 150 11.43 5.31 -5.59
C ASP A 150 11.69 4.59 -6.90
N GLY A 151 10.87 4.80 -7.91
CA GLY A 151 11.05 4.01 -9.11
C GLY A 151 12.42 4.20 -9.82
N ARG A 152 13.24 5.18 -9.44
CA ARG A 152 14.62 5.37 -9.95
C ARG A 152 15.64 4.51 -9.22
N GLY A 153 15.32 3.99 -8.04
CA GLY A 153 16.17 3.09 -7.26
C GLY A 153 15.93 3.20 -5.77
N ILE A 154 16.72 2.46 -4.99
CA ILE A 154 16.68 2.58 -3.53
C ILE A 154 17.17 3.98 -3.14
N LEU A 155 16.28 4.74 -2.50
CA LEU A 155 16.58 6.06 -1.95
C LEU A 155 17.29 5.95 -0.61
N HIS A 156 16.80 5.06 0.25
CA HIS A 156 17.28 4.92 1.62
C HIS A 156 17.28 3.47 2.07
N THR A 157 18.33 3.09 2.81
CA THR A 157 18.42 1.85 3.58
C THR A 157 18.98 2.16 4.95
N GLY A 158 18.54 1.46 5.98
CA GLY A 158 19.14 1.62 7.31
C GLY A 158 18.66 0.60 8.32
N ALA A 159 19.28 0.62 9.49
CA ALA A 159 18.80 -0.08 10.67
C ALA A 159 17.75 0.77 11.40
N ILE A 160 16.70 0.12 11.90
CA ILE A 160 15.65 0.79 12.67
C ILE A 160 16.16 1.20 14.05
N SER A 161 17.08 0.42 14.63
CA SER A 161 17.70 0.71 15.93
C SER A 161 18.48 2.03 15.96
N SER A 162 19.09 2.44 14.83
CA SER A 162 19.76 3.75 14.72
C SER A 162 18.80 4.94 14.63
N VAL A 163 17.52 4.68 14.38
CA VAL A 163 16.47 5.69 14.24
C VAL A 163 15.63 5.80 15.53
N ALA A 164 15.55 4.73 16.32
CA ALA A 164 14.72 4.61 17.51
C ALA A 164 15.38 5.04 18.84
N SER A 165 16.61 5.56 18.83
CA SER A 165 17.40 5.70 20.06
C SER A 165 16.89 6.76 21.04
N GLU A 166 16.21 7.85 20.62
CA GLU A 166 15.86 8.92 21.59
C GLU A 166 14.54 9.69 21.33
N ARG A 167 13.83 9.51 20.20
CA ARG A 167 12.59 10.27 19.86
C ARG A 167 11.65 9.46 18.95
N PRO A 168 10.35 9.87 18.83
CA PRO A 168 9.52 9.43 17.71
C PRO A 168 10.24 9.81 16.41
N SER A 169 10.51 8.84 15.56
CA SER A 169 11.28 9.04 14.35
C SER A 169 10.49 8.57 13.15
N TYR A 170 10.39 9.44 12.14
CA TYR A 170 9.64 9.16 10.93
C TYR A 170 10.57 8.55 9.89
N ILE A 171 10.16 7.44 9.29
CA ILE A 171 10.78 6.91 8.07
C ILE A 171 9.62 6.92 7.07
N GLY A 172 9.73 7.56 5.92
CA GLY A 172 8.58 7.71 5.02
C GLY A 172 8.97 8.11 3.60
N ALA A 173 8.02 8.02 2.67
CA ALA A 173 8.19 8.32 1.26
C ALA A 173 7.44 9.61 0.88
N GLY A 174 7.98 10.77 1.25
CA GLY A 174 7.46 12.09 0.84
C GLY A 174 6.87 12.95 1.97
N THR A 175 7.07 14.26 1.79
CA THR A 175 6.49 15.51 2.37
C THR A 175 6.20 15.71 3.87
N TRP A 176 6.16 14.72 4.76
CA TRP A 176 6.02 14.93 6.22
C TRP A 176 6.92 13.99 7.04
N GLY A 177 8.21 13.95 6.71
CA GLY A 177 9.22 13.51 7.67
C GLY A 177 10.16 12.38 7.25
N GLY A 178 10.05 11.85 6.03
CA GLY A 178 11.12 11.02 5.45
C GLY A 178 12.23 11.89 4.83
N PRO A 179 13.52 11.57 5.00
CA PRO A 179 14.58 12.28 4.30
C PRO A 179 14.39 12.19 2.77
N GLY A 180 14.62 13.29 2.04
CA GLY A 180 15.04 13.28 0.62
C GLY A 180 14.07 12.91 -0.49
N CYS A 181 12.87 12.37 -0.24
CA CYS A 181 11.96 11.93 -1.31
C CYS A 181 11.05 13.07 -1.83
N ARG A 182 11.17 13.42 -3.13
CA ARG A 182 10.24 14.33 -3.82
C ARG A 182 9.19 13.51 -4.57
N VAL A 183 7.94 14.00 -4.60
CA VAL A 183 6.82 13.35 -5.33
C VAL A 183 7.19 13.12 -6.81
N SER A 184 7.84 14.11 -7.44
CA SER A 184 8.34 14.03 -8.83
C SER A 184 9.38 12.92 -9.08
N SER A 185 9.95 12.33 -8.02
CA SER A 185 10.95 11.26 -8.12
C SER A 185 10.32 9.86 -8.12
N LEU A 186 9.03 9.75 -7.77
CA LEU A 186 8.27 8.50 -7.80
C LEU A 186 7.95 8.08 -9.25
N TYR A 187 8.94 7.54 -9.98
CA TYR A 187 8.78 6.98 -11.34
C TYR A 187 9.76 5.82 -11.56
N PRO A 188 9.38 4.59 -12.02
CA PRO A 188 8.09 4.05 -12.46
C PRO A 188 7.47 3.06 -11.39
N PRO A 189 6.49 2.17 -11.70
CA PRO A 189 5.33 1.74 -10.88
C PRO A 189 5.61 0.83 -9.66
N SER A 190 6.82 0.86 -9.12
CA SER A 190 7.29 -0.09 -8.11
C SER A 190 7.84 0.60 -6.87
N ALA A 191 7.29 1.77 -6.51
CA ALA A 191 7.65 2.41 -5.24
C ALA A 191 7.29 1.44 -4.12
N TYR A 192 8.22 1.20 -3.20
CA TYR A 192 7.98 0.28 -2.11
C TYR A 192 8.66 0.73 -0.83
N LEU A 193 8.11 0.24 0.26
CA LEU A 193 8.73 0.23 1.58
C LEU A 193 8.89 -1.22 2.03
N ALA A 194 10.13 -1.65 2.21
CA ALA A 194 10.46 -3.00 2.67
C ALA A 194 11.02 -2.96 4.08
N PHE A 195 10.65 -3.96 4.87
CA PHE A 195 11.22 -4.27 6.18
C PHE A 195 11.77 -5.69 6.11
N PHE A 196 12.99 -5.89 6.58
CA PHE A 196 13.67 -7.16 6.40
C PHE A 196 14.72 -7.40 7.48
N ASN A 197 15.15 -8.65 7.56
CA ASN A 197 16.28 -9.07 8.36
C ASN A 197 17.31 -9.75 7.45
N PRO A 198 18.48 -9.13 7.22
CA PRO A 198 19.48 -9.65 6.30
C PRO A 198 20.13 -10.95 6.79
N ASP A 199 20.03 -11.29 8.08
CA ASP A 199 20.66 -12.47 8.69
C ASP A 199 19.78 -13.73 8.56
N ASN A 200 19.08 -13.90 7.42
CA ASN A 200 18.11 -14.96 7.10
C ASN A 200 16.75 -14.87 7.81
N GLY A 201 16.29 -13.67 8.18
CA GLY A 201 14.90 -13.48 8.59
C GLY A 201 14.02 -13.08 7.41
N PRO A 202 12.70 -13.00 7.58
CA PRO A 202 11.80 -12.72 6.47
C PRO A 202 11.93 -11.26 5.99
N LEU A 203 11.43 -11.00 4.78
CA LEU A 203 11.17 -9.66 4.25
C LEU A 203 9.67 -9.51 4.01
N VAL A 204 9.14 -8.35 4.38
CA VAL A 204 7.83 -7.88 3.94
C VAL A 204 8.00 -6.54 3.24
N ALA A 205 7.32 -6.36 2.12
CA ALA A 205 7.33 -5.09 1.41
C ALA A 205 5.91 -4.66 1.03
N PHE A 206 5.67 -3.35 1.18
CA PHE A 206 4.44 -2.70 0.79
C PHE A 206 4.70 -1.98 -0.53
N LEU A 207 4.08 -2.49 -1.60
CA LEU A 207 4.28 -2.04 -2.98
C LEU A 207 3.14 -1.11 -3.39
N PHE A 208 3.50 0.06 -3.88
CA PHE A 208 2.58 1.14 -4.23
C PHE A 208 2.41 1.18 -5.75
N PHE A 209 1.57 0.28 -6.28
CA PHE A 209 1.33 0.14 -7.71
C PHE A 209 0.78 1.42 -8.31
N HIS A 210 1.25 1.79 -9.51
CA HIS A 210 0.71 2.92 -10.29
C HIS A 210 0.56 4.21 -9.50
N SER A 211 1.52 4.48 -8.60
CA SER A 211 1.41 5.57 -7.65
C SER A 211 1.10 6.93 -8.27
N GLN A 212 1.69 7.25 -9.42
CA GLN A 212 1.38 8.48 -10.14
C GLN A 212 -0.03 8.54 -10.74
N ALA A 213 -0.59 7.39 -11.15
CA ALA A 213 -1.93 7.33 -11.73
C ALA A 213 -3.03 7.31 -10.66
N LEU A 214 -2.73 6.71 -9.50
CA LEU A 214 -3.62 6.65 -8.35
C LEU A 214 -3.53 7.87 -7.45
N TRP A 215 -2.35 8.49 -7.36
CA TRP A 215 -2.05 9.54 -6.38
C TRP A 215 -1.30 10.73 -7.01
N PRO A 216 -1.90 11.45 -7.97
CA PRO A 216 -1.32 12.70 -8.46
C PRO A 216 -1.14 13.69 -7.29
N GLY A 217 0.09 14.07 -6.97
CA GLY A 217 0.37 14.94 -5.81
C GLY A 217 0.19 14.29 -4.42
N GLY A 218 -0.06 12.97 -4.35
CA GLY A 218 -0.37 12.29 -3.10
C GLY A 218 0.80 12.14 -2.14
N HIS A 219 0.47 11.97 -0.86
CA HIS A 219 1.42 11.91 0.23
C HIS A 219 1.55 10.47 0.78
N HIS A 220 2.76 9.91 0.85
CA HIS A 220 3.00 8.57 1.40
C HIS A 220 3.83 8.63 2.69
N PHE A 221 3.20 8.41 3.83
CA PHE A 221 3.91 8.43 5.11
C PHE A 221 4.06 7.03 5.69
N LEU A 222 5.22 6.79 6.29
CA LEU A 222 5.39 5.80 7.34
C LEU A 222 5.74 6.61 8.60
N GLN A 223 5.17 6.23 9.73
CA GLN A 223 5.47 6.84 11.03
C GLN A 223 5.92 5.72 11.96
N LEU A 224 7.22 5.60 12.22
CA LEU A 224 7.68 4.69 13.26
C LEU A 224 7.51 5.36 14.62
N PHE A 225 6.85 4.68 15.55
CA PHE A 225 6.71 5.15 16.92
C PHE A 225 7.83 4.54 17.77
N GLY A 226 8.60 5.38 18.47
CA GLY A 226 9.53 4.93 19.50
C GLY A 226 8.78 4.55 20.78
N GLY A 227 9.27 3.55 21.53
CA GLY A 227 8.66 3.07 22.78
C GLY A 227 8.30 1.58 22.80
N GLY A 228 8.85 0.79 21.86
CA GLY A 228 8.61 -0.65 21.80
C GLY A 228 7.31 -1.06 21.11
N SER A 229 6.53 -0.12 20.57
CA SER A 229 5.37 -0.39 19.69
C SER A 229 5.57 0.34 18.37
N ASN A 230 5.54 -0.36 17.23
CA ASN A 230 5.78 0.27 15.93
C ASN A 230 4.56 0.13 15.06
N PHE A 231 3.97 1.26 14.68
CA PHE A 231 2.78 1.26 13.86
C PHE A 231 3.13 1.60 12.42
N LEU A 232 2.75 0.75 11.48
CA LEU A 232 2.87 1.02 10.06
C LEU A 232 1.49 1.36 9.48
N TYR A 233 1.47 2.30 8.55
CA TYR A 233 0.32 2.58 7.71
C TYR A 233 0.77 2.40 6.26
N ALA A 234 0.10 1.51 5.51
CA ALA A 234 0.48 1.24 4.12
C ALA A 234 -0.33 2.08 3.09
N GLY A 235 -0.93 3.21 3.51
CA GLY A 235 -1.60 4.13 2.58
C GLY A 235 -2.31 5.29 3.29
N PHE A 236 -1.96 6.51 2.91
CA PHE A 236 -2.59 7.75 3.34
C PHE A 236 -3.07 8.54 2.12
N LEU A 237 -4.33 8.99 2.10
CA LEU A 237 -4.84 9.93 1.09
C LEU A 237 -5.33 11.20 1.75
N ASP A 238 -5.53 12.24 0.96
CA ASP A 238 -6.32 13.38 1.38
C ASP A 238 -7.83 13.03 1.48
N ALA A 239 -8.63 14.01 1.88
CA ALA A 239 -10.07 13.87 1.98
C ALA A 239 -10.77 13.65 0.61
N TYR A 240 -10.14 14.03 -0.51
CA TYR A 240 -10.75 13.98 -1.84
C TYR A 240 -10.82 12.57 -2.40
N ALA A 241 -10.04 11.64 -1.89
CA ALA A 241 -10.07 10.26 -2.32
C ALA A 241 -11.05 9.38 -1.53
N TYR A 242 -11.99 10.02 -0.81
CA TYR A 242 -13.13 9.35 -0.22
C TYR A 242 -13.98 8.69 -1.31
N GLY A 243 -14.33 7.42 -1.15
CA GLY A 243 -15.09 6.64 -2.13
C GLY A 243 -14.25 6.07 -3.28
N GLU A 244 -13.02 6.55 -3.49
CA GLU A 244 -12.15 6.06 -4.56
C GLU A 244 -11.44 4.76 -4.15
N PRO A 245 -11.42 3.72 -5.02
CA PRO A 245 -10.64 2.53 -4.77
C PRO A 245 -9.15 2.80 -4.98
N VAL A 246 -8.34 2.25 -4.11
CA VAL A 246 -6.88 2.28 -4.21
C VAL A 246 -6.31 0.88 -4.12
N ALA A 247 -5.10 0.68 -4.62
CA ALA A 247 -4.41 -0.58 -4.41
C ALA A 247 -2.99 -0.45 -3.95
N PHE A 248 -2.58 -1.47 -3.22
CA PHE A 248 -1.21 -1.73 -2.85
C PHE A 248 -0.97 -3.24 -2.84
N GLY A 249 0.30 -3.64 -2.90
CA GLY A 249 0.74 -5.02 -2.77
C GLY A 249 1.38 -5.24 -1.40
N ILE A 250 1.11 -6.40 -0.79
CA ILE A 250 1.89 -6.90 0.34
C ILE A 250 2.73 -8.06 -0.19
N CYS A 251 4.02 -7.82 -0.40
CA CYS A 251 4.97 -8.82 -0.85
C CYS A 251 5.68 -9.43 0.36
N ALA A 252 5.99 -10.72 0.26
CA ALA A 252 6.72 -11.43 1.31
C ALA A 252 7.82 -12.30 0.71
N ARG A 253 8.95 -12.40 1.40
CA ARG A 253 10.02 -13.35 1.10
C ARG A 253 10.54 -14.02 2.36
N PRO A 254 10.91 -15.30 2.27
CA PRO A 254 11.39 -16.04 3.44
C PRO A 254 12.82 -15.71 3.86
N ASP A 255 13.65 -15.25 2.92
CA ASP A 255 15.10 -15.14 3.06
C ASP A 255 15.61 -13.75 3.44
N GLY A 256 14.74 -12.74 3.43
CA GLY A 256 15.16 -11.37 3.76
C GLY A 256 15.95 -10.70 2.64
N ASP A 257 16.10 -11.36 1.49
CA ASP A 257 16.97 -10.90 0.40
C ASP A 257 16.30 -9.76 -0.38
N LEU A 258 16.75 -8.54 -0.07
CA LEU A 258 16.29 -7.31 -0.70
C LEU A 258 16.63 -7.27 -2.20
N ALA A 259 17.80 -7.78 -2.61
CA ALA A 259 18.22 -7.73 -4.02
C ALA A 259 17.39 -8.71 -4.85
N ALA A 260 17.13 -9.91 -4.34
CA ALA A 260 16.24 -10.87 -4.98
C ALA A 260 14.78 -10.38 -5.00
N PHE A 261 14.33 -9.68 -3.96
CA PHE A 261 13.05 -8.97 -3.99
C PHE A 261 13.01 -7.94 -5.13
N GLU A 262 13.99 -7.05 -5.22
CA GLU A 262 14.04 -6.03 -6.27
C GLU A 262 14.06 -6.63 -7.68
N ALA A 263 14.78 -7.74 -7.88
CA ALA A 263 14.82 -8.46 -9.15
C ALA A 263 13.44 -9.03 -9.55
N SER A 264 12.58 -9.36 -8.58
CA SER A 264 11.23 -9.90 -8.82
C SER A 264 10.15 -8.84 -9.08
N LEU A 265 10.42 -7.57 -8.79
CA LEU A 265 9.43 -6.49 -8.91
C LEU A 265 8.81 -6.35 -10.30
N PRO A 266 9.55 -6.44 -11.42
CA PRO A 266 8.97 -6.34 -12.75
C PRO A 266 7.86 -7.39 -12.99
N ASP A 267 8.07 -8.62 -12.52
CA ASP A 267 7.11 -9.72 -12.68
C ASP A 267 5.87 -9.51 -11.80
N VAL A 268 6.07 -9.04 -10.56
CA VAL A 268 4.98 -8.69 -9.64
C VAL A 268 4.09 -7.58 -10.23
N VAL A 269 4.70 -6.53 -10.78
CA VAL A 269 3.97 -5.43 -11.43
C VAL A 269 3.26 -5.91 -12.69
N ALA A 270 3.91 -6.73 -13.52
CA ALA A 270 3.30 -7.26 -14.74
C ALA A 270 2.09 -8.17 -14.45
N ASP A 271 2.18 -8.99 -13.39
CA ASP A 271 1.07 -9.81 -12.91
C ASP A 271 -0.08 -8.94 -12.40
N PHE A 272 0.21 -7.93 -11.57
CA PHE A 272 -0.80 -6.98 -11.09
C PHE A 272 -1.52 -6.26 -12.24
N ASP A 273 -0.76 -5.77 -13.22
CA ASP A 273 -1.30 -5.16 -14.43
C ASP A 273 -2.25 -6.10 -15.19
N SER A 274 -1.92 -7.39 -15.26
CA SER A 274 -2.76 -8.41 -15.86
C SER A 274 -4.09 -8.58 -15.10
N LEU A 275 -4.05 -8.57 -13.77
CA LEU A 275 -5.24 -8.61 -12.93
C LEU A 275 -6.14 -7.37 -13.13
N VAL A 276 -5.55 -6.18 -13.30
CA VAL A 276 -6.29 -4.94 -13.58
C VAL A 276 -6.94 -4.99 -14.97
N ARG A 277 -6.20 -5.42 -16.01
CA ARG A 277 -6.71 -5.53 -17.39
C ARG A 277 -7.85 -6.55 -17.50
N SER A 278 -7.74 -7.67 -16.79
CA SER A 278 -8.77 -8.71 -16.78
C SER A 278 -10.00 -8.36 -15.95
N GLY A 279 -9.94 -7.29 -15.14
CA GLY A 279 -11.01 -6.87 -14.24
C GLY A 279 -11.11 -7.71 -12.96
N VAL A 280 -10.13 -8.57 -12.67
CA VAL A 280 -10.04 -9.27 -11.37
C VAL A 280 -9.77 -8.28 -10.24
N VAL A 281 -8.87 -7.32 -10.51
CA VAL A 281 -8.59 -6.18 -9.63
C VAL A 281 -9.29 -4.97 -10.23
N ASP A 282 -10.36 -4.49 -9.59
CA ASP A 282 -11.16 -3.39 -10.14
C ASP A 282 -10.68 -2.02 -9.66
N ILE A 283 -9.89 -1.37 -10.50
CA ILE A 283 -9.35 -0.03 -10.26
C ILE A 283 -9.49 0.78 -11.55
N PRO A 284 -10.65 1.46 -11.74
CA PRO A 284 -10.97 2.15 -12.99
C PRO A 284 -9.93 3.19 -13.41
N ALA A 285 -9.39 3.96 -12.47
CA ALA A 285 -8.37 4.98 -12.74
C ALA A 285 -7.08 4.38 -13.33
N VAL A 286 -6.62 3.25 -12.79
CA VAL A 286 -5.44 2.55 -13.32
C VAL A 286 -5.75 1.94 -14.68
N ARG A 287 -6.91 1.29 -14.85
CA ARG A 287 -7.31 0.72 -16.15
C ARG A 287 -7.33 1.80 -17.24
N ALA A 288 -7.95 2.95 -16.95
CA ALA A 288 -7.99 4.10 -17.86
C ALA A 288 -6.58 4.65 -18.17
N ALA A 289 -5.70 4.74 -17.17
CA ALA A 289 -4.31 5.17 -17.37
C ALA A 289 -3.51 4.20 -18.24
N MET A 290 -3.71 2.88 -18.06
CA MET A 290 -3.08 1.84 -18.87
C MET A 290 -3.56 1.90 -20.33
N GLU A 291 -4.86 2.08 -20.56
CA GLU A 291 -5.43 2.24 -21.90
C GLU A 291 -4.90 3.51 -22.59
N ALA A 292 -4.85 4.64 -21.88
CA ALA A 292 -4.30 5.89 -22.40
C ALA A 292 -2.83 5.74 -22.80
N ARG A 293 -2.02 5.04 -21.99
CA ARG A 293 -0.62 4.74 -22.30
C ARG A 293 -0.48 3.85 -23.53
N SER A 294 -1.27 2.78 -23.63
CA SER A 294 -1.26 1.89 -24.79
C SER A 294 -1.53 2.66 -26.09
N ARG A 295 -2.49 3.59 -26.08
CA ARG A 295 -2.79 4.45 -27.24
C ARG A 295 -1.64 5.39 -27.59
N LEU A 296 -0.95 5.93 -26.58
CA LEU A 296 0.22 6.78 -26.80
C LEU A 296 1.38 6.00 -27.42
N ASP A 297 1.67 4.80 -26.90
CA ASP A 297 2.74 3.94 -27.41
C ASP A 297 2.44 3.49 -28.86
N GLU A 298 1.18 3.16 -29.17
CA GLU A 298 0.72 2.86 -30.53
C GLU A 298 0.89 4.07 -31.46
N TYR A 299 0.50 5.26 -31.00
CA TYR A 299 0.64 6.49 -31.77
C TYR A 299 2.11 6.84 -32.05
N VAL A 300 2.98 6.73 -31.05
CA VAL A 300 4.43 6.94 -31.20
C VAL A 300 5.05 5.89 -32.12
N GLY A 301 4.65 4.62 -32.00
CA GLY A 301 5.07 3.56 -32.91
C GLY A 301 4.63 3.81 -34.36
N ALA A 302 3.38 4.23 -34.57
CA ALA A 302 2.85 4.60 -35.88
C ALA A 302 3.59 5.80 -36.50
N LEU A 303 4.03 6.75 -35.68
CA LEU A 303 4.86 7.88 -36.10
C LEU A 303 6.30 7.49 -36.43
N ALA A 304 6.90 6.53 -35.70
CA ALA A 304 8.25 6.05 -35.95
C ALA A 304 8.42 5.38 -37.33
N HIS A 305 7.32 4.84 -37.88
CA HIS A 305 7.28 4.25 -39.23
C HIS A 305 7.01 5.28 -40.35
N ARG A 306 6.68 6.53 -40.02
CA ARG A 306 6.55 7.61 -41.01
C ARG A 306 7.90 8.31 -41.15
N ARG A 307 8.43 8.41 -42.38
CA ARG A 307 9.66 9.17 -42.65
C ARG A 307 9.51 10.59 -42.08
N PRO A 308 10.59 11.17 -41.52
CA PRO A 308 10.54 12.49 -40.91
C PRO A 308 10.31 13.56 -41.98
N THR A 309 9.05 13.90 -42.25
CA THR A 309 8.70 15.02 -43.12
C THR A 309 8.58 16.28 -42.29
N GLY A 310 9.70 16.91 -41.90
CA GLY A 310 9.77 18.31 -41.42
C GLY A 310 9.00 18.71 -40.15
N ASP A 311 8.05 17.90 -39.68
CA ASP A 311 7.08 18.20 -38.62
C ASP A 311 7.54 17.75 -37.23
N TRP A 312 8.83 17.44 -37.09
CA TRP A 312 9.44 17.11 -35.79
C TRP A 312 9.20 18.21 -34.75
N LEU A 313 9.11 19.47 -35.17
CA LEU A 313 8.77 20.60 -34.31
C LEU A 313 7.33 20.56 -33.79
N HIS A 314 6.38 20.01 -34.56
CA HIS A 314 4.99 19.86 -34.11
C HIS A 314 4.86 18.68 -33.13
N THR A 315 5.56 17.58 -33.40
CA THR A 315 5.65 16.41 -32.50
C THR A 315 6.35 16.76 -31.18
N TRP A 316 7.44 17.53 -31.23
CA TRP A 316 8.11 18.01 -30.01
C TRP A 316 7.23 18.99 -29.24
N ARG A 317 6.48 19.87 -29.92
CA ARG A 317 5.52 20.79 -29.28
C ARG A 317 4.34 20.06 -28.64
N LEU A 318 3.82 18.98 -29.24
CA LEU A 318 2.75 18.19 -28.63
C LEU A 318 3.26 17.39 -27.43
N TRP A 319 4.42 16.74 -27.55
CA TRP A 319 5.05 16.05 -26.42
C TRP A 319 5.41 17.03 -25.29
N TYR A 320 5.96 18.20 -25.62
CA TYR A 320 6.27 19.28 -24.67
C TYR A 320 5.00 19.91 -24.08
N ALA A 321 3.90 20.04 -24.84
CA ALA A 321 2.62 20.54 -24.34
C ALA A 321 1.88 19.51 -23.48
N CYS A 322 1.98 18.22 -23.77
CA CYS A 322 1.47 17.16 -22.89
C CYS A 322 2.31 17.03 -21.61
N ARG A 323 3.60 17.34 -21.69
CA ARG A 323 4.51 17.36 -20.53
C ARG A 323 4.32 18.62 -19.68
N ARG A 324 4.26 19.82 -20.29
CA ARG A 324 3.94 21.07 -19.60
C ARG A 324 2.50 21.20 -19.17
N GLY A 325 1.55 20.55 -19.84
CA GLY A 325 0.16 20.46 -19.38
C GLY A 325 0.03 19.63 -18.11
N ARG A 326 0.99 18.73 -17.83
CA ARG A 326 1.14 18.08 -16.52
C ARG A 326 1.83 18.99 -15.51
N ASP A 327 2.90 19.69 -15.92
CA ASP A 327 3.64 20.58 -15.01
C ASP A 327 2.84 21.86 -14.63
N ALA A 328 1.98 22.38 -15.50
CA ALA A 328 1.16 23.58 -15.26
C ALA A 328 -0.01 23.30 -14.30
N VAL A 329 -0.51 22.07 -14.27
CA VAL A 329 -1.48 21.63 -13.25
C VAL A 329 -0.82 21.48 -11.87
N GLU A 330 0.52 21.35 -11.81
CA GLU A 330 1.29 21.32 -10.56
C GLU A 330 1.74 22.70 -10.06
N GLU A 331 1.73 23.76 -10.90
CA GLU A 331 2.09 25.13 -10.49
C GLU A 331 0.90 26.08 -10.22
N GLY A 332 -0.35 25.62 -10.42
CA GLY A 332 -1.54 26.34 -9.96
C GLY A 332 -1.94 27.54 -10.81
N ASP A 333 -1.95 27.38 -12.15
CA ASP A 333 -2.67 28.25 -13.09
C ASP A 333 -3.90 27.52 -13.67
#